data_AF-A0A1I6RM04-F1
#
_entry.id   AF-A0A1I6RM04-F1
#
_cell.length_a   1.000
_cell.length_b   1.000
_cell.length_c   1.000
_cell.angle_alpha   90.00
_cell.angle_beta   90.00
_cell.angle_gamma   90.00
#
_symmetry.space_group_name_H-M   'P 1'
#
loop_
_entity.id
_entity.type
_entity.pdbx_description
1 polymer ?
#
loop_
_entity_poly.entity_id
_entity_poly.type
_entity_poly.pdbx_seq_one_letter_code
_entity_poly.pdbx_strand_id
1 'polypeptide(L)'
;MTKDDNKGITSISYNHLNLPTNVILGGGNISYIYDAIGTKLRKEVNGGNTTTTDYAGNYIYENGSLKFFSHGEGYVDADNGYEYVYQYKDHLGNVRLSYKNVGTISAPNLQIQEENNYYPFGLQHKGYNNVINGTEHPYTYNGKEEQNELGLNWLDYGWRNYDASLGRFMSPDPVAPEYPEISPYVYVRNNPVFLIDPDGRDWEISWFCRIKYREFKKVLFLGITKKIFYVQASSLSQSCDFTSGLF
;
A
#
# COMPACT_ATOMS: atom_id res chain seq x y z
N MET A 1 19.29 -4.75 -3.03
CA MET A 1 19.94 -3.45 -3.28
C MET A 1 20.78 -3.05 -2.06
N THR A 2 22.00 -2.53 -2.17
CA THR A 2 22.80 -2.13 -0.99
C THR A 2 23.13 -0.64 -0.91
N LYS A 3 22.87 0.12 -1.98
CA LYS A 3 23.13 1.56 -2.11
C LYS A 3 22.17 2.13 -3.17
N ASP A 4 21.76 3.39 -3.02
CA ASP A 4 21.00 4.14 -4.04
C ASP A 4 21.44 5.62 -4.04
N ASP A 5 22.14 6.03 -5.09
CA ASP A 5 22.64 7.40 -5.23
C ASP A 5 21.55 8.43 -5.51
N ASN A 6 20.42 8.03 -6.14
CA ASN A 6 19.33 8.96 -6.44
C ASN A 6 18.59 9.38 -5.16
N LYS A 7 18.55 8.50 -4.16
CA LYS A 7 17.94 8.75 -2.84
C LYS A 7 18.95 9.10 -1.75
N GLY A 8 20.23 9.19 -2.09
CA GLY A 8 21.30 9.46 -1.12
C GLY A 8 21.47 8.36 -0.07
N ILE A 9 21.05 7.12 -0.38
CA ILE A 9 21.26 5.95 0.47
C ILE A 9 22.69 5.45 0.26
N THR A 10 23.49 5.58 1.31
CA THR A 10 24.91 5.21 1.30
C THR A 10 25.13 3.72 1.54
N SER A 11 24.34 3.12 2.42
CA SER A 11 24.39 1.69 2.71
C SER A 11 23.08 1.17 3.29
N ILE A 12 22.77 -0.09 2.99
CA ILE A 12 21.65 -0.83 3.58
C ILE A 12 22.19 -2.15 4.12
N SER A 13 21.93 -2.40 5.40
CA SER A 13 22.19 -3.68 6.07
C SER A 13 20.94 -4.54 6.08
N TYR A 14 21.09 -5.84 5.90
CA TYR A 14 19.99 -6.81 5.84
C TYR A 14 20.15 -7.91 6.89
N ASN A 15 19.03 -8.49 7.31
CA ASN A 15 19.02 -9.72 8.10
C ASN A 15 19.03 -10.97 7.18
N HIS A 16 18.97 -12.15 7.80
CA HIS A 16 18.95 -13.45 7.10
C HIS A 16 17.67 -13.70 6.28
N LEU A 17 16.62 -12.90 6.47
CA LEU A 17 15.39 -12.92 5.68
C LEU A 17 15.40 -11.90 4.52
N ASN A 18 16.54 -11.24 4.29
CA ASN A 18 16.68 -10.14 3.31
C ASN A 18 15.77 -8.93 3.60
N LEU A 19 15.43 -8.69 4.86
CA LEU A 19 14.74 -7.48 5.33
C LEU A 19 15.77 -6.44 5.79
N PRO A 20 15.58 -5.14 5.45
CA PRO A 20 16.52 -4.09 5.82
C PRO A 20 16.47 -3.83 7.32
N THR A 21 17.61 -3.90 8.00
CA THR A 21 17.72 -3.63 9.45
C THR A 21 18.25 -2.24 9.74
N ASN A 22 19.07 -1.68 8.84
CA ASN A 22 19.61 -0.34 8.98
C ASN A 22 19.84 0.28 7.60
N VAL A 23 19.28 1.46 7.38
CA VAL A 23 19.42 2.24 6.15
C VAL A 23 20.11 3.54 6.51
N ILE A 24 21.29 3.80 5.94
CA ILE A 24 22.07 5.01 6.19
C ILE A 24 21.90 5.98 5.01
N LEU A 25 21.32 7.15 5.29
CA LEU A 25 21.12 8.23 4.33
C LEU A 25 22.01 9.43 4.69
N GLY A 26 22.23 10.35 3.74
CA GLY A 26 23.01 11.55 3.99
C GLY A 26 22.51 12.42 5.16
N GLY A 27 21.22 12.33 5.50
CA GLY A 27 20.59 13.07 6.59
C GLY A 27 20.43 12.31 7.92
N GLY A 28 20.86 11.05 8.01
CA GLY A 28 20.59 10.23 9.19
C GLY A 28 20.58 8.72 8.95
N ASN A 29 20.01 7.97 9.89
CA ASN A 29 19.75 6.55 9.69
C ASN A 29 18.31 6.17 10.07
N ILE A 30 17.85 5.05 9.48
CA ILE A 30 16.59 4.41 9.84
C ILE A 30 16.90 2.97 10.19
N SER A 31 16.55 2.58 11.42
CA SER A 31 16.75 1.23 11.94
C SER A 31 15.42 0.52 12.12
N TYR A 32 15.40 -0.77 11.83
CA TYR A 32 14.20 -1.60 11.93
C TYR A 32 14.47 -2.84 12.79
N ILE A 33 13.49 -3.18 13.63
CA ILE A 33 13.49 -4.39 14.45
C ILE A 33 12.32 -5.25 13.99
N TYR A 34 12.61 -6.52 13.71
CA TYR A 34 11.63 -7.51 13.29
C TYR A 34 11.57 -8.66 14.30
N ASP A 35 10.45 -9.37 14.32
CA ASP A 35 10.36 -10.67 14.97
C ASP A 35 11.13 -11.75 14.16
N ALA A 36 11.12 -12.99 14.66
CA ALA A 36 11.78 -14.12 13.99
C ALA A 36 11.10 -14.56 12.69
N ILE A 37 9.87 -14.10 12.42
CA ILE A 37 9.06 -14.46 11.26
C ILE A 37 9.13 -13.37 10.18
N GLY A 38 9.69 -12.20 10.50
CA GLY A 38 9.83 -11.04 9.61
C GLY A 38 8.78 -9.95 9.81
N THR A 39 7.93 -10.04 10.83
CA THR A 39 6.99 -8.96 11.18
C THR A 39 7.75 -7.80 11.79
N LYS A 40 7.54 -6.59 11.27
CA LYS A 40 8.15 -5.38 11.81
C LYS A 40 7.54 -5.04 13.17
N LEU A 41 8.39 -4.86 14.18
CA LEU A 41 8.01 -4.51 15.55
C LEU A 41 8.34 -3.06 15.89
N ARG A 42 9.44 -2.52 15.35
CA ARG A 42 9.88 -1.15 15.61
C ARG A 42 10.60 -0.54 14.42
N LYS A 43 10.44 0.76 14.26
CA LYS A 43 11.20 1.64 13.36
C LYS A 43 11.77 2.80 14.18
N GLU A 44 13.05 3.08 14.02
CA GLU A 44 13.72 4.22 14.67
C GLU A 44 14.35 5.10 13.59
N VAL A 45 13.96 6.37 13.55
CA VAL A 45 14.46 7.36 12.59
C VAL A 45 15.35 8.35 13.33
N ASN A 46 16.64 8.41 12.99
CA ASN A 46 17.58 9.38 13.54
C ASN A 46 18.07 10.32 12.43
N GLY A 47 17.52 11.53 12.34
CA GLY A 47 17.96 12.56 11.38
C GLY A 47 17.93 13.99 11.92
N GLY A 48 18.02 14.12 13.25
CA GLY A 48 17.96 15.38 13.99
C GLY A 48 17.39 15.13 15.38
N ASN A 49 16.11 14.77 15.43
CA ASN A 49 15.48 14.14 16.59
C ASN A 49 15.29 12.64 16.30
N THR A 50 15.36 11.83 17.35
CA THR A 50 15.04 10.40 17.26
C THR A 50 13.54 10.22 17.41
N THR A 51 12.90 9.71 16.37
CA THR A 51 11.50 9.28 16.44
C THR A 51 11.46 7.75 16.45
N THR A 52 10.77 7.18 17.44
CA THR A 52 10.56 5.74 17.56
C THR A 52 9.11 5.40 17.26
N THR A 53 8.86 4.52 16.29
CA THR A 53 7.54 3.98 15.99
C THR A 53 7.49 2.51 16.39
N ASP A 54 6.57 2.16 17.28
CA ASP A 54 6.31 0.79 17.71
C ASP A 54 5.02 0.26 17.07
N TYR A 55 5.10 -0.97 16.55
CA TYR A 55 4.01 -1.64 15.85
C TYR A 55 3.47 -2.77 16.73
N ALA A 56 2.24 -2.61 17.24
CA ALA A 56 1.58 -3.59 18.09
C ALA A 56 0.28 -4.07 17.41
N GLY A 57 0.43 -4.93 16.40
CA GLY A 57 -0.68 -5.36 15.55
C GLY A 57 -1.29 -4.16 14.82
N ASN A 58 -2.57 -3.86 15.10
CA ASN A 58 -3.29 -2.76 14.46
C ASN A 58 -3.04 -1.40 15.12
N TYR A 59 -2.29 -1.35 16.23
CA TYR A 59 -2.04 -0.15 17.01
C TYR A 59 -0.64 0.40 16.71
N ILE A 60 -0.57 1.68 16.38
CA ILE A 60 0.68 2.37 16.06
C ILE A 60 1.00 3.37 17.14
N TYR A 61 2.18 3.22 17.74
CA TYR A 61 2.68 4.11 18.78
C TYR A 61 3.88 4.89 18.25
N GLU A 62 3.93 6.18 18.57
CA GLU A 62 5.09 7.02 18.29
C GLU A 62 5.59 7.61 19.61
N ASN A 63 6.88 7.40 19.89
CA ASN A 63 7.54 7.82 21.13
C ASN A 63 6.79 7.38 22.40
N GLY A 64 6.16 6.20 22.36
CA GLY A 64 5.38 5.62 23.46
C GLY A 64 3.91 6.07 23.55
N SER A 65 3.48 7.03 22.72
CA SER A 65 2.09 7.50 22.67
C SER A 65 1.33 6.86 21.52
N LEU A 66 0.09 6.42 21.76
CA LEU A 66 -0.76 5.86 20.71
C LEU A 66 -1.16 6.95 19.71
N LYS A 67 -0.83 6.76 18.43
CA LYS A 67 -1.17 7.70 17.35
C LYS A 67 -2.48 7.35 16.68
N PHE A 68 -2.63 6.11 16.22
CA PHE A 68 -3.86 5.64 15.60
C PHE A 68 -3.97 4.13 15.63
N PHE A 69 -5.16 3.63 15.36
CA PHE A 69 -5.41 2.22 15.10
C PHE A 69 -6.48 2.04 14.02
N SER A 70 -6.35 0.98 13.22
CA SER A 70 -7.23 0.73 12.08
C SER A 70 -8.55 0.07 12.47
N HIS A 71 -9.60 0.35 11.71
CA HIS A 71 -10.88 -0.37 11.70
C HIS A 71 -11.32 -0.66 10.25
N GLY A 72 -12.42 -1.39 10.05
CA GLY A 72 -12.80 -1.92 8.72
C GLY A 72 -12.96 -0.88 7.61
N GLU A 73 -13.35 0.35 7.97
CA GLU A 73 -13.70 1.44 7.02
C GLU A 73 -12.69 2.60 7.06
N GLY A 74 -11.61 2.49 7.84
CA GLY A 74 -10.65 3.58 8.04
C GLY A 74 -9.81 3.41 9.31
N TYR A 75 -9.62 4.48 10.07
CA TYR A 75 -8.83 4.48 11.30
C TYR A 75 -9.39 5.45 12.34
N VAL A 76 -9.01 5.21 13.59
CA VAL A 76 -9.26 6.14 14.69
C VAL A 76 -7.97 6.90 14.98
N ASP A 77 -8.04 8.22 14.89
CA ASP A 77 -6.96 9.13 15.29
C ASP A 77 -7.00 9.33 16.81
N ALA A 78 -6.11 8.64 17.50
CA ALA A 78 -6.03 8.68 18.96
C ALA A 78 -5.30 9.94 19.47
N ASP A 79 -4.45 10.54 18.63
CA ASP A 79 -3.69 11.76 18.96
C ASP A 79 -4.63 12.96 19.05
N ASN A 80 -5.67 12.99 18.21
CA ASN A 80 -6.68 14.05 18.17
C ASN A 80 -7.99 13.70 18.89
N GLY A 81 -7.91 12.95 20.00
CA GLY A 81 -9.08 12.71 20.85
C GLY A 81 -10.00 11.57 20.40
N TYR A 82 -9.43 10.56 19.74
CA TYR A 82 -10.15 9.37 19.25
C TYR A 82 -11.20 9.68 18.18
N GLU A 83 -10.83 10.53 17.22
CA GLU A 83 -11.68 10.88 16.10
C GLU A 83 -11.72 9.75 15.06
N TYR A 84 -12.91 9.46 14.55
CA TYR A 84 -13.10 8.44 13.51
C TYR A 84 -12.89 9.06 12.13
N VAL A 85 -11.96 8.49 11.38
CA VAL A 85 -11.66 8.87 10.00
C VAL A 85 -12.03 7.71 9.07
N TYR A 86 -12.80 8.01 8.04
CA TYR A 86 -13.25 7.05 7.04
C TYR A 86 -12.45 7.20 5.75
N GLN A 87 -12.17 6.08 5.09
CA GLN A 87 -11.35 6.03 3.89
C GLN A 87 -12.17 5.52 2.70
N TYR A 88 -12.17 6.29 1.63
CA TYR A 88 -12.64 5.84 0.33
C TYR A 88 -11.50 5.18 -0.44
N LYS A 89 -11.68 3.90 -0.77
CA LYS A 89 -10.67 3.06 -1.42
C LYS A 89 -11.06 2.74 -2.86
N ASP A 90 -10.07 2.58 -3.73
CA ASP A 90 -10.30 2.12 -5.10
C ASP A 90 -10.41 0.58 -5.19
N HIS A 91 -10.51 0.04 -6.41
CA HIS A 91 -10.69 -1.39 -6.66
C HIS A 91 -9.51 -2.28 -6.25
N LEU A 92 -8.34 -1.68 -6.03
CA LEU A 92 -7.14 -2.36 -5.51
C LEU A 92 -6.94 -2.11 -4.01
N GLY A 93 -7.85 -1.36 -3.38
CA GLY A 93 -7.76 -0.99 -1.97
C GLY A 93 -6.84 0.19 -1.70
N ASN A 94 -6.40 0.95 -2.72
CA ASN A 94 -5.62 2.17 -2.49
C ASN A 94 -6.51 3.25 -1.87
N VAL A 95 -6.04 3.93 -0.83
CA VAL A 95 -6.76 5.03 -0.19
C VAL A 95 -6.76 6.26 -1.11
N ARG A 96 -7.92 6.71 -1.58
CA ARG A 96 -8.04 7.88 -2.47
C ARG A 96 -8.42 9.16 -1.74
N LEU A 97 -9.24 9.02 -0.71
CA LEU A 97 -9.78 10.13 0.05
C LEU A 97 -10.01 9.66 1.48
N SER A 98 -9.51 10.41 2.46
CA SER A 98 -9.88 10.23 3.86
C SER A 98 -10.68 11.43 4.33
N TYR A 99 -11.74 11.18 5.08
CA TYR A 99 -12.66 12.22 5.52
C TYR A 99 -13.26 11.90 6.89
N LYS A 100 -13.68 12.94 7.62
CA LYS A 100 -14.31 12.80 8.93
C LYS A 100 -15.51 13.73 9.08
N ASN A 101 -16.37 13.43 10.04
CA ASN A 101 -17.44 14.33 10.44
C ASN A 101 -16.92 15.29 11.51
N VAL A 102 -16.84 16.58 11.19
CA VAL A 102 -16.50 17.66 12.15
C VAL A 102 -17.73 18.34 12.74
N GLY A 103 -18.92 17.94 12.30
CA GLY A 103 -20.20 18.41 12.83
C GLY A 103 -20.64 17.60 14.06
N THR A 104 -21.91 17.77 14.42
CA THR A 104 -22.53 16.94 15.46
C THR A 104 -23.22 15.74 14.83
N ILE A 105 -23.62 14.75 15.63
CA ILE A 105 -24.41 13.60 15.14
C ILE A 105 -25.71 14.07 14.47
N SER A 106 -26.34 15.12 15.00
CA SER A 106 -27.61 15.65 14.49
C SER A 106 -27.46 16.62 13.31
N ALA A 107 -26.26 17.16 13.08
CA ALA A 107 -25.94 18.05 11.97
C ALA A 107 -24.54 17.72 11.44
N PRO A 108 -24.41 16.66 10.61
CA PRO A 108 -23.12 16.22 10.12
C PRO A 108 -22.51 17.27 9.18
N ASN A 109 -21.21 17.47 9.31
CA ASN A 109 -20.41 18.31 8.42
C ASN A 109 -19.17 17.52 8.03
N LEU A 110 -19.11 17.08 6.76
CA LEU A 110 -18.02 16.25 6.27
C LEU A 110 -16.84 17.12 5.87
N GLN A 111 -15.67 16.79 6.39
CA GLN A 111 -14.41 17.45 6.03
C GLN A 111 -13.44 16.42 5.47
N ILE A 112 -12.88 16.75 4.30
CA ILE A 112 -11.78 16.02 3.69
C ILE A 112 -10.51 16.24 4.51
N GLN A 113 -9.89 15.16 4.96
CA GLN A 113 -8.63 15.18 5.71
C GLN A 113 -7.44 15.13 4.76
N GLU A 114 -7.43 14.18 3.82
CA GLU A 114 -6.35 13.96 2.87
C GLU A 114 -6.90 13.38 1.57
N GLU A 115 -6.23 13.69 0.47
CA GLU A 115 -6.54 13.16 -0.86
C GLU A 115 -5.27 12.61 -1.50
N ASN A 116 -5.34 11.36 -1.92
CA ASN A 116 -4.19 10.66 -2.47
C ASN A 116 -4.51 10.12 -3.87
N ASN A 117 -3.67 10.47 -4.84
CA ASN A 117 -3.79 10.02 -6.21
C ASN A 117 -2.49 9.34 -6.63
N TYR A 118 -2.59 8.16 -7.25
CA TYR A 118 -1.43 7.35 -7.61
C TYR A 118 -1.35 7.08 -9.11
N TYR A 119 -0.12 7.06 -9.61
CA TYR A 119 0.24 6.38 -10.85
C TYR A 119 0.02 4.85 -10.70
N PRO A 120 -0.03 4.08 -11.79
CA PRO A 120 -0.32 2.64 -11.73
C PRO A 120 0.60 1.86 -10.79
N PHE A 121 1.89 2.21 -10.76
CA PHE A 121 2.91 1.58 -9.89
C PHE A 121 2.96 2.17 -8.47
N GLY A 122 1.98 2.99 -8.08
CA GLY A 122 1.84 3.48 -6.71
C GLY A 122 2.56 4.78 -6.38
N LEU A 123 3.28 5.38 -7.33
CA LEU A 123 3.88 6.69 -7.09
C LEU A 123 2.77 7.73 -6.92
N GLN A 124 2.79 8.49 -5.83
CA GLN A 124 1.80 9.53 -5.60
C GLN A 124 2.00 10.71 -6.56
N HIS A 125 0.90 11.23 -7.09
CA HIS A 125 0.89 12.46 -7.88
C HIS A 125 1.25 13.64 -6.98
N LYS A 126 2.03 14.57 -7.51
CA LYS A 126 2.42 15.81 -6.82
C LYS A 126 1.90 17.02 -7.58
N GLY A 127 1.70 18.12 -6.86
CA GLY A 127 1.35 19.43 -7.43
C GLY A 127 -0.13 19.82 -7.29
N TYR A 128 -0.96 18.98 -6.67
CA TYR A 128 -2.35 19.29 -6.35
C TYR A 128 -2.83 18.43 -5.17
N ASN A 129 -3.88 18.87 -4.50
CA ASN A 129 -4.53 18.18 -3.38
C ASN A 129 -3.57 17.75 -2.24
N ASN A 130 -2.49 18.52 -2.02
CA ASN A 130 -1.50 18.25 -0.98
C ASN A 130 -1.94 18.76 0.42
N VAL A 131 -3.21 19.12 0.59
CA VAL A 131 -3.70 19.67 1.86
C VAL A 131 -4.01 18.50 2.79
N ILE A 132 -3.29 18.44 3.90
CA ILE A 132 -3.55 17.51 4.99
C ILE A 132 -4.21 18.32 6.11
N ASN A 133 -5.50 18.09 6.34
CA ASN A 133 -6.21 18.61 7.50
C ASN A 133 -6.13 17.54 8.60
N GLY A 134 -5.31 17.77 9.63
CA GLY A 134 -5.10 16.83 10.73
C GLY A 134 -3.75 16.13 10.66
N THR A 135 -3.69 14.90 11.17
CA THR A 135 -2.49 14.06 11.18
C THR A 135 -2.39 13.28 9.87
N GLU A 136 -1.21 13.26 9.26
CA GLU A 136 -0.93 12.47 8.05
C GLU A 136 -1.03 10.96 8.35
N HIS A 137 -1.74 10.22 7.50
CA HIS A 137 -1.88 8.78 7.65
C HIS A 137 -0.89 8.04 6.74
N PRO A 138 0.05 7.25 7.28
CA PRO A 138 1.12 6.65 6.47
C PRO A 138 0.68 5.43 5.66
N TYR A 139 -0.54 4.90 5.83
CA TYR A 139 -0.99 3.71 5.08
C TYR A 139 -1.82 4.12 3.86
N THR A 140 -1.22 4.01 2.68
CA THR A 140 -1.69 4.69 1.47
C THR A 140 -1.97 3.70 0.32
N TYR A 141 -0.97 3.45 -0.54
CA TYR A 141 -1.07 2.54 -1.69
C TYR A 141 -1.15 1.08 -1.24
N ASN A 142 -2.12 0.33 -1.74
CA ASN A 142 -2.45 -1.05 -1.35
C ASN A 142 -2.60 -1.26 0.17
N GLY A 143 -2.89 -0.18 0.93
CA GLY A 143 -2.91 -0.20 2.39
C GLY A 143 -1.54 -0.49 3.02
N LYS A 144 -0.45 -0.26 2.29
CA LYS A 144 0.93 -0.42 2.75
C LYS A 144 1.44 0.86 3.39
N GLU A 145 2.31 0.70 4.37
CA GLU A 145 2.95 1.83 5.03
C GLU A 145 3.95 2.47 4.08
N GLU A 146 3.78 3.76 3.86
CA GLU A 146 4.69 4.62 3.14
C GLU A 146 5.69 5.26 4.11
N GLN A 147 6.97 5.01 3.85
CA GLN A 147 8.10 5.47 4.65
C GLN A 147 8.77 6.62 3.92
N ASN A 148 8.34 7.84 4.24
CA ASN A 148 8.81 9.08 3.62
C ASN A 148 9.91 9.78 4.42
N GLU A 149 10.29 9.23 5.57
CA GLU A 149 11.28 9.82 6.45
C GLU A 149 12.65 9.89 5.76
N LEU A 150 13.35 11.01 5.95
CA LEU A 150 14.64 11.30 5.32
C LEU A 150 14.65 11.19 3.78
N GLY A 151 13.48 11.22 3.13
CA GLY A 151 13.34 11.09 1.68
C GLY A 151 13.41 9.65 1.16
N LEU A 152 13.20 8.65 2.00
CA LEU A 152 13.28 7.23 1.62
C LEU A 152 12.24 6.86 0.54
N ASN A 153 10.99 7.29 0.71
CA ASN A 153 9.85 7.02 -0.19
C ASN A 153 9.73 5.54 -0.55
N TRP A 154 9.74 4.66 0.45
CA TRP A 154 9.55 3.21 0.28
C TRP A 154 8.16 2.79 0.78
N LEU A 155 7.59 1.78 0.14
CA LEU A 155 6.39 1.10 0.63
C LEU A 155 6.79 -0.23 1.26
N ASP A 156 6.31 -0.46 2.47
CA ASP A 156 6.55 -1.70 3.19
C ASP A 156 5.48 -2.74 2.86
N TYR A 157 5.87 -3.79 2.14
CA TYR A 157 4.97 -4.89 1.82
C TYR A 157 5.02 -6.02 2.85
N GLY A 158 5.97 -6.00 3.78
CA GLY A 158 6.20 -7.06 4.77
C GLY A 158 7.47 -7.84 4.46
N TRP A 159 7.44 -8.71 3.44
CA TRP A 159 8.60 -9.53 3.06
C TRP A 159 9.61 -8.81 2.18
N ARG A 160 9.19 -7.71 1.55
CA ARG A 160 10.02 -6.88 0.67
C ARG A 160 9.66 -5.42 0.83
N ASN A 161 10.64 -4.56 0.58
CA ASN A 161 10.41 -3.14 0.43
C ASN A 161 10.29 -2.81 -1.05
N TYR A 162 9.33 -1.95 -1.37
CA TYR A 162 8.96 -1.58 -2.73
C TYR A 162 9.26 -0.10 -2.99
N ASP A 163 9.84 0.18 -4.16
CA ASP A 163 10.05 1.55 -4.61
C ASP A 163 9.07 1.88 -5.74
N ALA A 164 8.08 2.72 -5.44
CA ALA A 164 7.06 3.13 -6.38
C ALA A 164 7.59 3.97 -7.54
N SER A 165 8.72 4.67 -7.35
CA SER A 165 9.35 5.45 -8.42
C SER A 165 10.00 4.58 -9.49
N LEU A 166 10.50 3.40 -9.09
CA LEU A 166 11.08 2.40 -9.98
C LEU A 166 10.06 1.38 -10.48
N GLY A 167 8.98 1.17 -9.72
CA GLY A 167 8.02 0.10 -9.99
C GLY A 167 8.58 -1.29 -9.68
N ARG A 168 9.48 -1.42 -8.69
CA ARG A 168 10.27 -2.63 -8.41
C ARG A 168 10.45 -2.86 -6.91
N PHE A 169 10.63 -4.13 -6.54
CA PHE A 169 11.10 -4.49 -5.20
C PHE A 169 12.61 -4.32 -5.07
N MET A 170 13.07 -4.06 -3.85
CA MET A 170 14.49 -3.84 -3.54
C MET A 170 15.28 -5.12 -3.27
N SER A 171 14.57 -6.18 -2.90
CA SER A 171 15.08 -7.53 -2.66
C SER A 171 14.46 -8.53 -3.63
N PRO A 172 15.19 -9.61 -3.99
CA PRO A 172 14.67 -10.65 -4.84
C PRO A 172 13.54 -11.41 -4.15
N ASP A 173 12.56 -11.86 -4.93
CA ASP A 173 11.43 -12.65 -4.47
C ASP A 173 11.87 -14.00 -3.87
N PRO A 174 11.46 -14.34 -2.64
CA PRO A 174 11.65 -15.68 -2.10
C PRO A 174 11.02 -16.80 -2.95
N VAL A 175 9.93 -16.51 -3.66
CA VAL A 175 9.24 -17.49 -4.54
C VAL A 175 9.62 -17.34 -6.02
N ALA A 176 10.65 -16.55 -6.34
CA ALA A 176 11.16 -16.43 -7.70
C ALA A 176 11.41 -17.78 -8.41
N PRO A 177 11.87 -18.86 -7.75
CA PRO A 177 12.08 -20.15 -8.41
C PRO A 177 10.81 -20.79 -9.01
N GLU A 178 9.62 -20.40 -8.56
CA GLU A 178 8.35 -20.88 -9.11
C GLU A 178 8.01 -20.20 -10.45
N TYR A 179 8.62 -19.05 -10.73
CA TYR A 179 8.35 -18.20 -11.89
C TYR A 179 9.65 -17.85 -12.64
N PRO A 180 10.33 -18.84 -13.25
CA PRO A 180 11.63 -18.63 -13.91
C PRO A 180 11.58 -17.65 -15.09
N GLU A 181 10.39 -17.42 -15.66
CA GLU A 181 10.16 -16.47 -16.75
C GLU A 181 10.02 -15.01 -16.29
N ILE A 182 9.90 -14.75 -14.98
CA ILE A 182 9.73 -13.41 -14.42
C ILE A 182 10.98 -13.03 -13.63
N SER A 183 11.43 -11.78 -13.78
CA SER A 183 12.55 -11.28 -12.98
C SER A 183 12.15 -11.20 -11.49
N PRO A 184 13.03 -11.60 -10.55
CA PRO A 184 12.73 -11.68 -9.13
C PRO A 184 12.45 -10.33 -8.45
N TYR A 185 12.56 -9.22 -9.19
CA TYR A 185 12.32 -7.86 -8.68
C TYR A 185 11.04 -7.22 -9.24
N VAL A 186 10.31 -7.94 -10.10
CA VAL A 186 9.12 -7.42 -10.78
C VAL A 186 7.96 -7.29 -9.81
N TYR A 187 7.32 -6.12 -9.79
CA TYR A 187 6.06 -5.93 -9.10
C TYR A 187 4.92 -6.49 -9.94
N VAL A 188 4.15 -7.44 -9.39
CA VAL A 188 2.88 -7.97 -9.90
C VAL A 188 2.85 -8.23 -11.42
N ARG A 189 3.88 -8.89 -11.93
CA ARG A 189 4.05 -9.21 -13.38
C ARG A 189 3.97 -7.99 -14.31
N ASN A 190 4.36 -6.82 -13.83
CA ASN A 190 4.21 -5.53 -14.52
C ASN A 190 2.74 -5.16 -14.85
N ASN A 191 1.77 -5.70 -14.12
CA ASN A 191 0.35 -5.39 -14.32
C ASN A 191 -0.34 -4.90 -13.03
N PRO A 192 0.08 -3.73 -12.49
CA PRO A 192 -0.40 -3.21 -11.22
C PRO A 192 -1.80 -2.60 -11.29
N VAL A 193 -2.47 -2.67 -12.44
CA VAL A 193 -3.85 -2.19 -12.61
C VAL A 193 -4.85 -3.25 -12.13
N PHE A 194 -4.50 -4.53 -12.24
CA PHE A 194 -5.40 -5.66 -11.91
C PHE A 194 -4.87 -6.55 -10.79
N LEU A 195 -3.55 -6.54 -10.59
CA LEU A 195 -2.87 -7.43 -9.67
C LEU A 195 -2.31 -6.64 -8.48
N ILE A 196 -2.32 -7.29 -7.32
CA ILE A 196 -1.80 -6.77 -6.06
C ILE A 196 -0.89 -7.82 -5.44
N ASP A 197 0.20 -7.42 -4.79
CA ASP A 197 0.99 -8.32 -3.95
C ASP A 197 0.60 -8.08 -2.48
N PRO A 198 -0.12 -9.00 -1.80
CA PRO A 198 -0.64 -8.76 -0.46
C PRO A 198 0.43 -8.69 0.64
N ASP A 199 1.61 -9.28 0.46
CA ASP A 199 2.64 -9.37 1.50
C ASP A 199 4.08 -9.24 1.00
N GLY A 200 4.26 -8.95 -0.28
CA GLY A 200 5.56 -8.86 -0.92
C GLY A 200 6.15 -10.22 -1.23
N ARG A 201 5.36 -11.24 -1.56
CA ARG A 201 5.86 -12.55 -2.01
C ARG A 201 5.19 -13.01 -3.28
N ASP A 202 3.87 -13.06 -3.32
CA ASP A 202 3.16 -13.47 -4.53
C ASP A 202 2.00 -12.54 -4.85
N TRP A 203 1.72 -12.41 -6.13
CA TRP A 203 0.66 -11.56 -6.63
C TRP A 203 -0.66 -12.32 -6.66
N GLU A 204 -1.75 -11.59 -6.41
CA GLU A 204 -3.10 -12.08 -6.51
C GLU A 204 -3.94 -11.17 -7.41
N ILE A 205 -5.00 -11.73 -7.99
CA ILE A 205 -6.04 -10.93 -8.63
C ILE A 205 -6.80 -10.20 -7.53
N SER A 206 -6.97 -8.88 -7.68
CA SER A 206 -7.67 -8.08 -6.67
C SER A 206 -9.05 -8.66 -6.35
N TRP A 207 -9.45 -8.57 -5.08
CA TRP A 207 -10.71 -9.17 -4.63
C TRP A 207 -11.93 -8.65 -5.39
N PHE A 208 -11.92 -7.36 -5.75
CA PHE A 208 -12.95 -6.74 -6.59
C PHE A 208 -13.05 -7.42 -7.97
N CYS A 209 -11.90 -7.65 -8.61
CA CYS A 209 -11.81 -8.34 -9.89
C CYS A 209 -12.19 -9.83 -9.76
N ARG A 210 -11.83 -10.47 -8.65
CA ARG A 210 -12.17 -11.86 -8.33
C ARG A 210 -13.68 -12.09 -8.18
N ILE A 211 -14.42 -11.14 -7.59
CA ILE A 211 -15.90 -11.22 -7.51
C ILE A 211 -16.51 -11.16 -8.91
N LYS A 212 -16.09 -10.20 -9.74
CA LYS A 212 -16.60 -10.06 -11.11
C LYS A 212 -16.32 -11.30 -11.95
N TYR A 213 -15.12 -11.89 -11.82
CA TYR A 213 -14.76 -13.14 -12.48
C TYR A 213 -15.61 -14.33 -12.02
N ARG A 214 -15.92 -14.42 -10.72
CA ARG A 214 -16.76 -15.50 -10.18
C ARG A 214 -18.20 -15.42 -10.65
N GLU A 215 -18.76 -14.21 -10.78
CA GLU A 215 -20.10 -14.00 -11.34
C GLU A 215 -20.14 -14.30 -12.85
N PHE A 216 -19.10 -13.93 -13.62
CA PHE A 216 -18.98 -14.30 -15.04
C PHE A 216 -18.93 -15.83 -15.25
N LYS A 217 -18.17 -16.56 -14.43
CA LYS A 217 -18.10 -18.02 -14.49
C LYS A 217 -19.43 -18.71 -14.15
N LYS A 218 -20.21 -18.16 -13.21
CA LYS A 218 -21.55 -18.69 -12.90
C LYS A 218 -22.51 -18.57 -14.08
N VAL A 219 -22.46 -17.46 -14.82
CA VAL A 219 -23.30 -17.26 -16.02
C VAL A 219 -22.91 -18.23 -17.14
N LEU A 220 -21.62 -18.52 -17.29
CA LEU A 220 -21.13 -19.49 -18.28
C LEU A 220 -21.58 -20.93 -17.97
N PHE A 221 -21.65 -21.29 -16.68
CA PHE A 221 -22.04 -22.63 -16.23
C PHE A 221 -23.56 -22.90 -16.31
N LEU A 222 -24.38 -21.85 -16.39
CA LEU A 222 -25.86 -21.94 -16.41
C LEU A 222 -26.47 -21.99 -17.82
N GLY A 223 -25.67 -22.10 -18.88
CA GLY A 223 -26.17 -22.44 -20.22
C GLY A 223 -27.16 -21.45 -20.85
N ILE A 224 -27.21 -20.20 -20.38
CA ILE A 224 -28.11 -19.19 -20.95
C ILE A 224 -27.53 -18.72 -22.29
N THR A 225 -28.23 -19.05 -23.38
CA THR A 225 -27.86 -18.73 -24.76
C THR A 225 -27.67 -17.21 -24.97
N LYS A 226 -26.40 -16.80 -25.01
CA LYS A 226 -25.69 -15.76 -25.82
C LYS A 226 -26.39 -14.50 -26.38
N LYS A 227 -27.68 -14.22 -26.17
CA LYS A 227 -28.39 -13.17 -26.95
C LYS A 227 -29.08 -12.06 -26.15
N ILE A 228 -29.14 -12.12 -24.82
CA ILE A 228 -29.92 -11.13 -24.02
C ILE A 228 -29.08 -10.22 -23.11
N PHE A 229 -27.78 -10.50 -22.89
CA PHE A 229 -26.94 -9.70 -21.98
C PHE A 229 -25.81 -8.89 -22.63
N TYR A 230 -25.81 -8.72 -23.95
CA TYR A 230 -24.72 -8.02 -24.64
C TYR A 230 -24.76 -6.48 -24.49
N VAL A 231 -25.89 -5.90 -24.06
CA VAL A 231 -26.09 -4.43 -24.09
C VAL A 231 -25.90 -3.75 -22.73
N GLN A 232 -25.89 -4.48 -21.62
CA GLN A 232 -25.73 -3.88 -20.28
C GLN A 232 -24.39 -4.18 -19.61
N ALA A 233 -23.57 -5.05 -20.21
CA ALA A 233 -22.20 -5.31 -19.78
C ALA A 233 -21.18 -4.38 -20.46
N SER A 234 -21.48 -3.85 -21.65
CA SER A 234 -20.52 -3.09 -22.48
C SER A 234 -20.17 -1.70 -21.94
N SER A 235 -20.96 -1.13 -21.02
CA SER A 235 -20.65 0.15 -20.37
C SER A 235 -20.01 0.00 -18.98
N LEU A 236 -19.85 -1.24 -18.47
CA LEU A 236 -19.34 -1.53 -17.13
C LEU A 236 -18.25 -2.62 -17.10
N SER A 237 -17.80 -3.16 -18.26
CA SER A 237 -16.77 -4.21 -18.37
C SER A 237 -15.35 -3.70 -18.69
N GLN A 238 -15.17 -2.43 -19.03
CA GLN A 238 -13.86 -1.94 -19.51
C GLN A 238 -12.72 -2.02 -18.47
N SER A 239 -13.01 -2.19 -17.19
CA SER A 239 -12.01 -2.24 -16.12
C SER A 239 -11.67 -3.65 -15.61
N CYS A 240 -12.22 -4.73 -16.16
CA CYS A 240 -11.98 -6.11 -15.68
C CYS A 240 -11.97 -7.17 -16.79
N ASP A 241 -11.83 -6.80 -18.06
CA ASP A 241 -11.83 -7.76 -19.18
C ASP A 241 -10.47 -8.48 -19.31
N PHE A 242 -10.42 -9.74 -18.86
CA PHE A 242 -9.27 -10.66 -18.96
C PHE A 242 -8.98 -11.17 -20.39
N THR A 243 -9.67 -10.66 -21.42
CA THR A 243 -9.66 -11.26 -22.77
C THR A 243 -8.69 -10.64 -23.76
N SER A 244 -7.81 -9.71 -23.38
CA SER A 244 -6.80 -9.20 -24.31
C SER A 244 -5.51 -8.77 -23.60
N GLY A 245 -4.49 -9.63 -23.65
CA GLY A 245 -3.16 -9.31 -23.15
C GLY A 245 -2.21 -10.50 -23.01
N LEU A 246 -2.26 -11.47 -23.92
CA LEU A 246 -1.11 -12.31 -24.23
C LEU A 246 -0.29 -11.53 -25.27
N PHE A 247 0.70 -10.77 -24.82
CA PHE A 247 1.86 -10.35 -25.59
C PHE A 247 3.04 -10.20 -24.64
#